data_AF-A0A177NPK8-F1
#
_entry.id   AF-A0A177NPK8-F1
#
_cell.length_a   1.000
_cell.length_b   1.000
_cell.length_c   1.000
_cell.angle_alpha   90.00
_cell.angle_beta   90.00
_cell.angle_gamma   90.00
#
_symmetry.space_group_name_H-M   'P 1'
#
loop_
_entity.id
_entity.type
_entity.pdbx_description
1 polymer ?
#
loop_
_entity_poly.entity_id
_entity_poly.type
_entity_poly.pdbx_seq_one_letter_code
_entity_poly.pdbx_strand_id
1 'polypeptide(L)'
;MKTNEQPSVVAGKPKRTHYSPQFKEQALERAKQDGVPKAAKDLGIAQAMLYIWQAKSRQTDQPFEEQKLQQAEIARLKRENARLEEEVAFLKKAAAYFVKQSR
;
A
#
# COMPACT_ATOMS: atom_id res chain seq x y z
N MET A 1 51.38 39.41 -7.44
CA MET A 1 49.99 39.29 -7.89
C MET A 1 49.60 37.82 -7.80
N LYS A 2 48.47 37.52 -7.17
CA LYS A 2 48.13 36.21 -6.58
C LYS A 2 47.66 35.21 -7.65
N THR A 3 48.17 33.99 -7.58
CA THR A 3 47.60 32.79 -8.23
C THR A 3 46.24 32.50 -7.60
N ASN A 4 45.17 32.50 -8.39
CA ASN A 4 43.83 32.16 -7.93
C ASN A 4 43.47 30.77 -8.47
N GLU A 5 43.99 29.75 -7.80
CA GLU A 5 43.50 28.39 -7.92
C GLU A 5 42.15 28.31 -7.21
N GLN A 6 41.08 28.19 -7.99
CA GLN A 6 39.76 27.80 -7.51
C GLN A 6 39.67 26.27 -7.55
N PRO A 7 39.69 25.54 -6.42
CA PRO A 7 39.28 24.15 -6.41
C PRO A 7 37.75 24.03 -6.33
N SER A 8 37.19 23.62 -7.47
CA SER A 8 35.95 22.87 -7.71
C SER A 8 35.21 22.34 -6.46
N VAL A 9 33.98 22.83 -6.22
CA VAL A 9 33.04 22.25 -5.27
C VAL A 9 32.33 21.07 -5.93
N VAL A 10 32.90 19.87 -5.83
CA VAL A 10 32.22 18.62 -6.21
C VAL A 10 31.10 18.34 -5.20
N ALA A 11 29.85 18.58 -5.61
CA ALA A 11 28.66 18.19 -4.87
C ALA A 11 28.60 16.66 -4.72
N GLY A 12 29.01 16.15 -3.57
CA GLY A 12 28.89 14.74 -3.22
C GLY A 12 27.42 14.32 -3.09
N LYS A 13 27.02 13.25 -3.77
CA LYS A 13 25.68 12.65 -3.62
C LYS A 13 25.42 12.33 -2.14
N PRO A 14 24.24 12.66 -1.57
CA PRO A 14 23.96 12.39 -0.17
C PRO A 14 24.03 10.89 0.10
N LYS A 15 24.90 10.48 1.03
CA LYS A 15 25.06 9.09 1.46
C LYS A 15 23.74 8.66 2.12
N ARG A 16 23.05 7.69 1.50
CA ARG A 16 21.78 7.17 2.01
C ARG A 16 22.02 6.40 3.31
N THR A 17 21.69 7.02 4.44
CA THR A 17 21.71 6.36 5.75
C THR A 17 20.66 5.26 5.78
N HIS A 18 21.09 4.02 6.01
CA HIS A 18 20.19 2.89 6.19
C HIS A 18 19.95 2.68 7.69
N TYR A 19 18.69 2.69 8.07
CA TYR A 19 18.26 2.38 9.44
C TYR A 19 17.70 0.97 9.49
N SER A 20 18.01 0.24 10.55
CA SER A 20 17.48 -1.10 10.78
C SER A 20 15.94 -1.07 10.93
N PRO A 21 15.24 -2.16 10.59
CA PRO A 21 13.79 -2.25 10.81
C PRO A 21 13.39 -1.98 12.27
N GLN A 22 14.14 -2.54 13.22
CA GLN A 22 13.89 -2.39 14.66
C GLN A 22 14.03 -0.92 15.11
N PHE A 23 15.03 -0.20 14.57
CA PHE A 23 15.18 1.21 14.86
C PHE A 23 14.00 2.03 14.32
N LYS A 24 13.53 1.72 13.11
CA LYS A 24 12.37 2.42 12.53
C LYS A 24 11.11 2.17 13.36
N GLU A 25 10.89 0.94 13.83
CA GLU A 25 9.76 0.62 14.70
C GLU A 25 9.81 1.40 16.01
N GLN A 26 10.94 1.36 16.72
CA GLN A 26 11.11 2.15 17.95
C GLN A 26 10.94 3.65 17.71
N ALA A 27 11.47 4.16 16.60
CA ALA A 27 11.35 5.57 16.24
C ALA A 27 9.90 5.99 15.97
N LEU A 28 9.13 5.12 15.30
CA LEU A 28 7.70 5.32 15.07
C LEU A 28 6.89 5.25 16.37
N GLU A 29 7.24 4.33 17.27
CA GLU A 29 6.57 4.20 18.58
C GLU A 29 6.83 5.44 19.45
N ARG A 30 8.07 5.91 19.50
CA ARG A 30 8.43 7.15 20.17
C ARG A 30 7.69 8.35 19.57
N ALA A 31 7.58 8.41 18.25
CA ALA A 31 6.84 9.47 17.56
C ALA A 31 5.34 9.46 17.85
N LYS A 32 4.73 8.29 18.15
CA LYS A 32 3.32 8.21 18.59
C LYS A 32 3.14 8.73 20.02
N GLN A 33 4.09 8.47 20.91
CA GLN A 33 4.01 8.87 22.32
C GLN A 33 4.34 10.36 22.53
N ASP A 34 5.41 10.83 21.93
CA ASP A 34 6.01 12.15 22.21
C ASP A 34 5.78 13.19 21.09
N GLY A 35 5.25 12.75 19.95
CA GLY A 35 5.13 13.54 18.74
C GLY A 35 6.38 13.56 17.88
N VAL A 36 6.19 13.74 16.57
CA VAL A 36 7.26 13.68 15.55
C VAL A 36 8.40 14.69 15.81
N PRO A 37 8.15 15.97 16.17
CA PRO A 37 9.24 16.93 16.38
C PRO A 37 10.18 16.55 17.53
N LYS A 38 9.62 16.05 18.64
CA LYS A 38 10.38 15.66 19.82
C LYS A 38 11.14 14.36 19.57
N ALA A 39 10.47 13.34 19.04
CA ALA A 39 11.10 12.06 18.70
C ALA A 39 12.25 12.22 17.69
N ALA A 40 12.09 13.07 16.67
CA ALA A 40 13.15 13.36 15.70
C ALA A 40 14.39 13.97 16.35
N LYS A 41 14.18 14.94 17.25
CA LYS A 41 15.25 15.63 17.97
C LYS A 41 16.00 14.67 18.89
N ASP A 42 15.27 13.87 19.67
CA ASP A 42 15.84 12.90 20.62
C ASP A 42 16.64 11.80 19.90
N LEU A 43 16.17 11.36 18.72
CA LEU A 43 16.81 10.32 17.92
C LEU A 43 17.89 10.83 16.96
N GLY A 44 18.07 12.16 16.86
CA GLY A 44 19.04 12.77 15.95
C GLY A 44 18.74 12.55 14.46
N ILE A 45 17.46 12.38 14.09
CA ILE A 45 17.03 12.15 12.70
C ILE A 45 16.18 13.31 12.19
N ALA A 46 16.11 13.49 10.87
CA ALA A 46 15.27 14.51 10.27
C ALA A 46 13.78 14.21 10.50
N GLN A 47 12.99 15.21 10.90
CA GLN A 47 11.53 15.08 11.09
C GLN A 47 10.83 14.54 9.84
N ALA A 48 11.24 15.00 8.65
CA ALA A 48 10.75 14.52 7.37
C ALA A 48 10.90 12.99 7.21
N MET A 49 11.97 12.41 7.76
CA MET A 49 12.22 10.96 7.72
C MET A 49 11.16 10.19 8.52
N LEU A 50 10.81 10.68 9.73
CA LEU A 50 9.75 10.09 10.53
C LEU A 50 8.38 10.18 9.86
N TYR A 51 8.06 11.31 9.23
CA TYR A 51 6.82 11.44 8.45
C TYR A 51 6.76 10.45 7.29
N ILE A 52 7.87 10.27 6.56
CA ILE A 52 7.97 9.27 5.48
C ILE A 52 7.76 7.86 6.03
N TRP A 53 8.36 7.52 7.17
CA TRP A 53 8.20 6.20 7.78
C TRP A 53 6.77 5.97 8.29
N GLN A 54 6.12 6.97 8.88
CA GLN A 54 4.72 6.87 9.29
C GLN A 54 3.78 6.71 8.09
N ALA A 55 4.03 7.42 6.99
CA ALA A 55 3.26 7.26 5.76
C ALA A 55 3.41 5.85 5.19
N LYS A 56 4.65 5.32 5.20
CA LYS A 56 4.93 3.94 4.76
C LYS A 56 4.33 2.89 5.66
N SER A 57 4.36 3.06 6.99
CA SER A 57 3.77 2.09 7.92
C SER A 57 2.25 2.00 7.71
N ARG A 58 1.57 3.15 7.59
CA ARG A 58 0.13 3.19 7.26
C ARG A 58 -0.18 2.49 5.93
N GLN A 59 0.67 2.66 4.93
CA GLN A 59 0.54 1.95 3.65
C GLN A 59 0.80 0.45 3.74
N THR A 60 1.48 -0.06 4.76
CA THR A 60 1.67 -1.51 4.96
C THR A 60 0.56 -2.10 5.81
N ASP A 61 0.02 -1.33 6.75
CA ASP A 61 -1.00 -1.81 7.71
C ASP A 61 -2.44 -1.72 7.13
N GLN A 62 -2.72 -0.76 6.25
CA GLN A 62 -4.05 -0.59 5.64
C GLN A 62 -4.41 -1.57 4.49
N PRO A 63 -3.48 -2.07 3.64
CA PRO A 63 -3.88 -2.91 2.51
C PRO A 63 -4.18 -4.36 2.88
N PHE A 64 -3.56 -4.97 3.90
CA PHE A 64 -3.62 -6.43 4.01
C PHE A 64 -5.01 -6.96 4.37
N GLU A 65 -5.62 -6.42 5.43
CA GLU A 65 -6.96 -6.86 5.86
C GLU A 65 -8.04 -6.40 4.89
N GLU A 66 -7.93 -5.18 4.37
CA GLU A 66 -8.89 -4.63 3.41
C GLU A 66 -8.81 -5.39 2.07
N GLN A 67 -7.61 -5.73 1.59
CA GLN A 67 -7.44 -6.59 0.40
C GLN A 67 -7.97 -8.00 0.64
N LYS A 68 -7.78 -8.58 1.83
CA LYS A 68 -8.29 -9.90 2.15
C LYS A 68 -9.82 -9.94 2.14
N LEU A 69 -10.47 -8.92 2.72
CA LEU A 69 -11.92 -8.75 2.67
C LEU A 69 -12.41 -8.54 1.23
N GLN A 70 -11.72 -7.70 0.46
CA GLN A 70 -12.04 -7.49 -0.96
C GLN A 70 -11.91 -8.78 -1.79
N GLN A 71 -10.86 -9.59 -1.56
CA GLN A 71 -10.67 -10.85 -2.26
C GLN A 71 -11.76 -11.87 -1.90
N ALA A 72 -12.16 -11.94 -0.64
CA ALA A 72 -13.27 -12.80 -0.19
C ALA A 72 -14.58 -12.41 -0.88
N GLU A 73 -14.87 -11.11 -0.98
CA GLU A 73 -16.07 -10.61 -1.66
C GLU A 73 -16.03 -10.89 -3.17
N ILE A 74 -14.89 -10.67 -3.83
CA ILE A 74 -14.72 -11.02 -5.25
C ILE A 74 -14.96 -12.52 -5.48
N ALA A 75 -14.44 -13.39 -4.61
CA ALA A 75 -14.65 -14.82 -4.72
C ALA A 75 -16.13 -15.20 -4.54
N ARG A 76 -16.83 -14.56 -3.61
CA ARG A 76 -18.28 -14.75 -3.41
C ARG A 76 -19.06 -14.30 -4.65
N LEU A 77 -18.80 -13.10 -5.15
CA LEU A 77 -19.50 -12.53 -6.31
C LEU A 77 -19.29 -13.39 -7.56
N LYS A 78 -18.07 -13.94 -7.77
CA LYS A 78 -17.81 -14.84 -8.90
C LYS A 78 -18.62 -16.14 -8.81
N ARG A 79 -18.78 -16.72 -7.62
CA ARG A 79 -19.61 -17.92 -7.42
C ARG A 79 -21.08 -17.64 -7.71
N GLU A 80 -21.58 -16.50 -7.24
CA GLU A 80 -22.97 -16.12 -7.47
C GLU A 80 -23.22 -15.84 -8.96
N ASN A 81 -22.31 -15.15 -9.64
CA ASN A 81 -22.42 -14.94 -11.08
C ASN A 81 -22.45 -16.26 -11.86
N ALA A 82 -21.58 -17.21 -11.53
CA ALA A 82 -21.57 -18.52 -12.19
C ALA A 82 -22.91 -19.25 -11.99
N ARG A 83 -23.46 -19.23 -10.78
CA ARG A 83 -24.77 -19.81 -10.48
C ARG A 83 -25.89 -19.14 -11.29
N LEU A 84 -25.91 -17.81 -11.33
CA LEU A 84 -26.91 -17.05 -12.09
C LEU A 84 -26.81 -17.32 -13.59
N GLU A 85 -25.61 -17.46 -14.13
CA GLU A 85 -25.39 -17.84 -15.53
C GLU A 85 -25.97 -19.23 -15.84
N GLU A 86 -25.80 -20.19 -14.93
CA GLU A 86 -26.39 -21.53 -15.05
C GLU A 86 -27.93 -21.48 -15.00
N GLU A 87 -28.52 -20.74 -14.06
CA GLU A 87 -29.97 -20.56 -13.96
C GLU A 87 -30.55 -19.91 -15.23
N VAL A 88 -29.90 -18.87 -15.74
CA VAL A 88 -30.28 -18.22 -17.00
C VAL A 88 -30.18 -19.18 -18.18
N ALA A 89 -29.11 -19.99 -18.26
CA ALA A 89 -28.95 -20.97 -19.32
C ALA A 89 -30.04 -22.04 -19.29
N PHE A 90 -30.41 -22.52 -18.10
CA PHE A 90 -31.50 -23.47 -17.92
C PHE A 90 -32.84 -22.88 -18.36
N LEU A 91 -33.18 -21.68 -17.89
CA LEU A 91 -34.43 -21.01 -18.27
C LEU A 91 -34.54 -20.77 -19.77
N LYS A 92 -33.46 -20.37 -20.43
CA LYS A 92 -33.41 -20.22 -21.89
C LYS A 92 -33.69 -21.54 -22.61
N LYS A 93 -33.11 -22.66 -22.14
CA LYS A 93 -33.38 -24.00 -22.71
C LYS A 93 -34.84 -24.41 -22.52
N ALA A 94 -35.40 -24.18 -21.34
CA ALA A 94 -36.80 -24.48 -21.05
C ALA A 94 -37.73 -23.66 -21.96
N ALA A 95 -37.51 -22.35 -22.07
CA ALA A 95 -38.27 -21.48 -22.96
C ALA A 95 -38.21 -21.95 -24.42
N ALA A 96 -37.03 -22.33 -24.91
CA ALA A 96 -36.88 -22.87 -26.27
C ALA A 96 -37.65 -24.18 -26.48
N TYR A 97 -37.66 -25.07 -25.48
CA TYR A 97 -38.45 -26.30 -25.52
C TYR A 97 -39.95 -26.02 -25.63
N PHE A 98 -40.49 -25.11 -24.79
CA PHE A 98 -41.90 -24.77 -24.82
C PHE A 98 -42.34 -24.12 -26.14
N VAL A 99 -41.53 -23.24 -26.73
CA VAL A 99 -41.81 -22.64 -28.05
C VAL A 99 -41.86 -23.70 -29.16
N LYS A 100 -41.08 -24.78 -29.03
CA LYS A 100 -41.09 -25.89 -30.00
C LYS A 100 -42.34 -26.77 -29.86
N GLN A 101 -42.88 -26.94 -28.66
CA GLN A 101 -44.07 -27.76 -28.39
C GLN A 101 -45.40 -27.05 -28.70
N SER A 102 -45.41 -25.72 -28.72
CA SER A 102 -46.60 -24.92 -29.06
C SER A 102 -46.79 -24.69 -30.58
N ARG A 103 -46.02 -25.39 -31.42
CA ARG A 103 -46.13 -25.40 -32.87
C ARG A 103 -46.73 -26.70 -33.38
#